data_AF-A0A925EV37-F1
#
_entry.id   AF-A0A925EV37-F1
#
_cell.length_a   1.000
_cell.length_b   1.000
_cell.length_c   1.000
_cell.angle_alpha   90.00
_cell.angle_beta   90.00
_cell.angle_gamma   90.00
#
_symmetry.space_group_name_H-M   'P 1'
#
loop_
_entity.id
_entity.type
_entity.pdbx_description
1 polymer ?
#
loop_
_entity_poly.entity_id
_entity_poly.type
_entity_poly.pdbx_seq_one_letter_code
_entity_poly.pdbx_strand_id
1 'polypeptide(L)'
;MAKPTIELIEALRETATRLRNGAYYSWGNHGACNCGNLVQVVTKFSKGEILRYAHTGIGEWTEMAEEFCPVTNAPLSLVITRLEDIGLTPTDIHNVEYLADKEVLHHLKGGFRWLKRNRREDATAYFEAFAELLEDKLIQAIDLSDLPVKEKPSPVSVQYNKYLSLSST
;
A
#
# COMPACT_ATOMS: atom_id res chain seq x y z
N MET A 1 -13.69 -0.44 1.10
CA MET A 1 -12.46 -0.73 1.84
C MET A 1 -11.63 -1.68 1.03
N ALA A 2 -10.38 -1.30 0.80
CA ALA A 2 -9.47 -1.96 -0.12
C ALA A 2 -9.12 -3.38 0.33
N LYS A 3 -8.81 -4.24 -0.65
CA LYS A 3 -8.23 -5.56 -0.41
C LYS A 3 -6.78 -5.38 0.08
N PRO A 4 -6.39 -5.98 1.22
CA PRO A 4 -5.04 -5.84 1.76
C PRO A 4 -4.07 -6.71 0.96
N THR A 5 -3.50 -6.17 -0.11
CA THR A 5 -2.45 -6.83 -0.91
C THR A 5 -1.08 -6.26 -0.56
N ILE A 6 -0.03 -7.08 -0.68
CA ILE A 6 1.35 -6.62 -0.49
C ILE A 6 1.68 -5.50 -1.47
N GLU A 7 1.26 -5.64 -2.74
CA GLU A 7 1.50 -4.65 -3.78
C GLU A 7 0.88 -3.29 -3.47
N LEU A 8 -0.35 -3.23 -2.96
CA LEU A 8 -0.99 -1.99 -2.56
C LEU A 8 -0.28 -1.36 -1.35
N ILE A 9 0.06 -2.17 -0.34
CA ILE A 9 0.78 -1.69 0.86
C ILE A 9 2.11 -1.05 0.46
N GLU A 10 2.89 -1.72 -0.41
CA GLU A 10 4.15 -1.19 -0.91
C GLU A 10 3.96 0.08 -1.74
N ALA A 11 2.95 0.13 -2.61
CA ALA A 11 2.64 1.31 -3.40
C ALA A 11 2.27 2.52 -2.53
N LEU A 12 1.47 2.32 -1.48
CA LEU A 12 1.12 3.38 -0.53
C LEU A 12 2.36 3.91 0.21
N ARG A 13 3.24 3.01 0.69
CA ARG A 13 4.50 3.36 1.37
C ARG A 13 5.47 4.13 0.48
N GLU A 14 5.64 3.67 -0.75
CA GLU A 14 6.49 4.33 -1.74
C GLU A 14 5.92 5.72 -2.08
N THR A 15 4.60 5.84 -2.24
CA THR A 15 3.93 7.13 -2.47
C THR A 15 4.20 8.11 -1.32
N ALA A 16 4.02 7.67 -0.06
CA ALA A 16 4.34 8.48 1.11
C ALA A 16 5.82 8.90 1.14
N THR A 17 6.73 7.98 0.85
CA THR A 17 8.17 8.23 0.82
C THR A 17 8.54 9.27 -0.23
N ARG A 18 8.00 9.15 -1.45
CA ARG A 18 8.22 10.15 -2.52
C ARG A 18 7.71 11.53 -2.14
N LEU A 19 6.50 11.61 -1.58
CA LEU A 19 5.93 12.88 -1.12
C LEU A 19 6.83 13.51 -0.05
N ARG A 20 7.24 12.75 0.96
CA ARG A 20 8.15 13.22 2.02
C ARG A 20 9.48 13.73 1.46
N ASN A 21 9.99 13.08 0.42
CA ASN A 21 11.24 13.43 -0.25
C ASN A 21 11.11 14.54 -1.31
N GLY A 22 9.97 15.24 -1.34
CA GLY A 22 9.80 16.44 -2.16
C GLY A 22 9.21 16.21 -3.55
N ALA A 23 8.54 15.08 -3.79
CA ALA A 23 7.77 14.90 -5.02
C ALA A 23 6.80 16.08 -5.24
N TYR A 24 6.63 16.44 -6.52
CA TYR A 24 5.74 17.52 -6.90
C TYR A 24 4.31 17.16 -6.52
N TYR A 25 3.64 18.07 -5.83
CA TYR A 25 2.34 17.85 -5.24
C TYR A 25 1.46 19.07 -5.44
N SER A 26 0.27 18.86 -5.99
CA SER A 26 -0.74 19.90 -6.20
C SER A 26 -2.09 19.24 -6.40
N TRP A 27 -3.03 19.42 -5.47
CA TRP A 27 -4.34 18.78 -5.53
C TRP A 27 -5.10 19.09 -6.83
N GLY A 28 -5.06 20.33 -7.32
CA GLY A 28 -5.67 20.72 -8.60
C GLY A 28 -4.93 20.26 -9.87
N ASN A 29 -3.97 19.34 -9.76
CA ASN A 29 -3.24 18.77 -10.90
C ASN A 29 -3.41 17.25 -10.90
N HIS A 30 -4.20 16.72 -11.83
CA HIS A 30 -4.52 15.28 -11.90
C HIS A 30 -3.31 14.34 -11.89
N GLY A 31 -2.18 14.76 -12.45
CA GLY A 31 -0.94 13.97 -12.44
C GLY A 31 -0.11 14.11 -11.16
N ALA A 32 -0.51 14.97 -10.22
CA ALA A 32 0.25 15.30 -9.00
C ALA A 32 -0.63 15.55 -7.76
N CYS A 33 -1.92 15.21 -7.81
CA CYS A 33 -2.81 15.18 -6.66
C CYS A 33 -2.54 13.93 -5.80
N ASN A 34 -3.44 13.61 -4.88
CA ASN A 34 -3.28 12.44 -4.00
C ASN A 34 -3.30 11.15 -4.83
N CYS A 35 -4.37 10.90 -5.61
CA CYS A 35 -4.43 9.76 -6.51
C CYS A 35 -3.35 9.80 -7.59
N GLY A 36 -3.07 10.99 -8.16
CA GLY A 36 -2.06 11.16 -9.19
C GLY A 36 -0.66 10.70 -8.76
N ASN A 37 -0.26 10.97 -7.51
CA ASN A 37 1.02 10.47 -6.98
C ASN A 37 1.03 8.95 -6.82
N LEU A 38 -0.07 8.35 -6.36
CA LEU A 38 -0.20 6.90 -6.26
C LEU A 38 -0.14 6.24 -7.65
N VAL A 39 -0.84 6.80 -8.63
CA VAL A 39 -0.83 6.33 -10.03
C VAL A 39 0.58 6.31 -10.60
N GLN A 40 1.38 7.36 -10.38
CA GLN A 40 2.78 7.40 -10.83
C GLN A 40 3.60 6.23 -10.26
N VAL A 41 3.34 5.81 -9.02
CA VAL A 41 4.01 4.66 -8.40
C VAL A 41 3.58 3.35 -9.05
N VAL A 42 2.28 3.15 -9.27
CA VAL A 42 1.73 1.83 -9.68
C VAL A 42 1.77 1.58 -11.20
N THR A 43 1.84 2.64 -12.01
CA THR A 43 1.88 2.56 -13.49
C THR A 43 3.23 2.96 -14.10
N LYS A 44 4.10 3.63 -13.34
CA LYS A 44 5.30 4.33 -13.84
C LYS A 44 5.02 5.46 -14.85
N PHE A 45 3.76 5.83 -15.06
CA PHE A 45 3.43 6.98 -15.91
C PHE A 45 3.95 8.27 -15.29
N SER A 46 4.39 9.20 -16.13
CA SER A 46 4.75 10.54 -15.70
C SER A 46 3.51 11.36 -15.38
N LYS A 47 3.68 12.43 -14.58
CA LYS A 47 2.66 13.46 -14.35
C LYS A 47 2.01 13.94 -15.65
N GLY A 48 2.80 14.15 -16.70
CA GLY A 48 2.31 14.66 -17.99
C GLY A 48 1.43 13.64 -18.73
N GLU A 49 1.79 12.36 -18.67
CA GLU A 49 0.98 11.28 -19.23
C GLU A 49 -0.33 11.13 -18.48
N ILE A 50 -0.29 11.12 -17.14
CA ILE A 50 -1.50 11.03 -16.31
C ILE A 50 -2.43 12.22 -16.54
N LEU A 51 -1.89 13.43 -16.62
CA LEU A 51 -2.69 14.62 -16.93
C LEU A 51 -3.37 14.50 -18.30
N ARG A 52 -2.66 13.98 -19.32
CA ARG A 52 -3.22 13.73 -20.65
C ARG A 52 -4.32 12.68 -20.61
N TYR A 53 -4.21 11.67 -19.77
CA TYR A 53 -5.22 10.61 -19.60
C TYR A 53 -6.43 11.11 -18.81
N ALA A 54 -6.25 11.92 -17.78
CA ALA A 54 -7.36 12.52 -17.04
C ALA A 54 -8.20 13.46 -17.92
N HIS A 55 -7.59 14.18 -18.86
CA HIS A 55 -8.31 15.05 -19.80
C HIS A 55 -9.18 14.29 -20.83
N THR A 56 -9.12 12.96 -20.89
CA THR A 56 -10.06 12.17 -21.70
C THR A 56 -11.33 11.77 -20.93
N GLY A 57 -11.41 12.13 -19.64
CA GLY A 57 -12.62 12.02 -18.80
C GLY A 57 -13.27 13.39 -18.54
N ILE A 58 -14.47 13.37 -17.96
CA ILE A 58 -15.15 14.57 -17.43
C ILE A 58 -14.97 14.55 -15.91
N GLY A 59 -14.69 15.72 -15.30
CA GLY A 59 -14.70 15.87 -13.84
C GLY A 59 -13.38 15.61 -13.11
N GLU A 60 -13.46 15.55 -11.78
CA GLU A 60 -12.38 15.08 -10.89
C GLU A 60 -12.35 13.53 -10.83
N TRP A 61 -11.32 12.93 -10.22
CA TRP A 61 -11.16 11.46 -10.17
C TRP A 61 -12.41 10.68 -9.72
N THR A 62 -13.24 11.26 -8.85
CA THR A 62 -14.52 10.65 -8.40
C THR A 62 -15.50 10.46 -9.54
N GLU A 63 -15.73 11.53 -10.32
CA GLU A 63 -16.65 11.53 -11.46
C GLU A 63 -16.11 10.58 -12.54
N MET A 64 -14.78 10.60 -12.74
CA MET A 64 -14.09 9.67 -13.65
C MET A 64 -14.18 8.19 -13.24
N ALA A 65 -14.14 7.88 -11.94
CA ALA A 65 -14.25 6.50 -11.43
C ALA A 65 -15.70 5.98 -11.48
N GLU A 66 -16.67 6.85 -11.24
CA GLU A 66 -18.10 6.52 -11.31
C GLU A 66 -18.59 6.37 -12.76
N GLU A 67 -18.03 7.12 -13.72
CA GLU A 67 -18.39 7.06 -15.15
C GLU A 67 -17.63 5.98 -15.96
N PHE A 68 -16.88 5.09 -15.30
CA PHE A 68 -16.07 4.07 -15.98
C PHE A 68 -16.94 3.11 -16.84
N CYS A 69 -16.82 3.24 -18.17
CA CYS A 69 -17.36 2.29 -19.14
C CYS A 69 -16.21 1.50 -19.80
N PRO A 70 -16.12 0.16 -19.61
CA PRO A 70 -15.00 -0.64 -20.10
C PRO A 70 -14.96 -0.80 -21.63
N VAL A 71 -15.97 -0.31 -22.36
CA VAL A 71 -16.10 -0.56 -23.81
C VAL A 71 -15.44 0.52 -24.69
N THR A 72 -15.23 1.77 -24.21
CA THR A 72 -14.80 2.86 -25.11
C THR A 72 -13.77 3.91 -24.60
N ASN A 73 -13.47 4.08 -23.31
CA ASN A 73 -12.67 5.25 -22.84
C ASN A 73 -11.25 4.91 -22.33
N ALA A 74 -10.36 4.54 -23.26
CA ALA A 74 -8.97 4.19 -23.00
C ALA A 74 -8.12 5.36 -22.43
N PRO A 75 -6.80 5.20 -22.33
CA PRO A 75 -5.91 5.68 -21.25
C PRO A 75 -6.39 5.86 -19.79
N LEU A 76 -7.54 6.47 -19.52
CA LEU A 76 -8.04 6.65 -18.14
C LEU A 76 -8.53 5.34 -17.54
N SER A 77 -9.25 4.53 -18.33
CA SER A 77 -9.68 3.20 -17.89
C SER A 77 -8.52 2.33 -17.45
N LEU A 78 -7.38 2.40 -18.14
CA LEU A 78 -6.16 1.68 -17.78
C LEU A 78 -5.61 2.10 -16.41
N VAL A 79 -5.71 3.37 -16.04
CA VAL A 79 -5.29 3.87 -14.74
C VAL A 79 -6.19 3.33 -13.63
N ILE A 80 -7.51 3.38 -13.82
CA ILE A 80 -8.48 2.88 -12.84
C ILE A 80 -8.31 1.38 -12.66
N THR A 81 -8.30 0.61 -13.76
CA THR A 81 -8.10 -0.85 -13.71
C THR A 81 -6.80 -1.20 -12.99
N ARG A 82 -5.71 -0.45 -13.21
CA ARG A 82 -4.46 -0.71 -12.50
C ARG A 82 -4.56 -0.48 -10.98
N LEU A 83 -5.31 0.53 -10.55
CA LEU A 83 -5.57 0.77 -9.11
C LEU A 83 -6.45 -0.33 -8.52
N GLU A 84 -7.42 -0.82 -9.27
CA GLU A 84 -8.28 -1.94 -8.87
C GLU A 84 -7.53 -3.28 -8.78
N ASP A 85 -6.65 -3.55 -9.75
CA ASP A 85 -5.84 -4.78 -9.81
C ASP A 85 -4.97 -4.95 -8.55
N ILE A 86 -4.45 -3.84 -8.00
CA ILE A 86 -3.67 -3.88 -6.77
C ILE A 86 -4.56 -3.93 -5.52
N GLY A 87 -5.87 -3.74 -5.64
CA GLY A 87 -6.85 -3.99 -4.57
C GLY A 87 -7.66 -2.79 -4.10
N LEU A 88 -7.56 -1.63 -4.76
CA LEU A 88 -8.46 -0.51 -4.46
C LEU A 88 -9.86 -0.76 -5.04
N THR A 89 -10.90 -0.27 -4.36
CA THR A 89 -12.23 -0.12 -4.95
C THR A 89 -12.44 1.31 -5.43
N PRO A 90 -13.46 1.59 -6.27
CA PRO A 90 -13.81 2.97 -6.65
C PRO A 90 -14.01 3.90 -5.43
N THR A 91 -14.62 3.40 -4.36
CA THR A 91 -14.77 4.15 -3.11
C THR A 91 -13.42 4.46 -2.45
N ASP A 92 -12.47 3.53 -2.48
CA ASP A 92 -11.14 3.78 -1.90
C ASP A 92 -10.35 4.80 -2.74
N ILE A 93 -10.50 4.78 -4.07
CA ILE A 93 -9.91 5.79 -4.96
C ILE A 93 -10.44 7.18 -4.62
N HIS A 94 -11.75 7.33 -4.43
CA HIS A 94 -12.34 8.58 -3.93
C HIS A 94 -11.75 8.98 -2.57
N ASN A 95 -11.70 8.05 -1.62
CA ASN A 95 -11.19 8.33 -0.29
C ASN A 95 -9.71 8.73 -0.28
N VAL A 96 -8.88 8.16 -1.16
CA VAL A 96 -7.48 8.58 -1.36
C VAL A 96 -7.42 10.00 -1.92
N GLU A 97 -8.28 10.35 -2.86
CA GLU A 97 -8.29 11.69 -3.44
C GLU A 97 -8.66 12.77 -2.41
N TYR A 98 -9.60 12.48 -1.52
CA TYR A 98 -10.11 13.44 -0.54
C TYR A 98 -9.55 13.28 0.89
N LEU A 99 -8.73 12.25 1.13
CA LEU A 99 -8.21 11.86 2.45
C LEU A 99 -9.34 11.61 3.47
N ALA A 100 -10.34 10.84 3.07
CA ALA A 100 -11.65 10.81 3.73
C ALA A 100 -12.06 9.47 4.37
N ASP A 101 -11.31 8.38 4.15
CA ASP A 101 -11.67 7.08 4.72
C ASP A 101 -11.58 7.13 6.25
N LYS A 102 -12.71 6.92 6.94
CA LYS A 102 -12.75 7.01 8.39
C LYS A 102 -11.87 5.96 9.06
N GLU A 103 -11.79 4.73 8.56
CA GLU A 103 -10.93 3.71 9.18
C GLU A 103 -9.46 4.12 9.09
N VAL A 104 -9.04 4.64 7.94
CA VAL A 104 -7.68 5.17 7.76
C VAL A 104 -7.42 6.35 8.68
N LEU A 105 -8.39 7.28 8.81
CA LEU A 105 -8.25 8.44 9.70
C LEU A 105 -8.14 8.04 11.17
N HIS A 106 -8.83 6.98 11.62
CA HIS A 106 -8.67 6.45 12.98
C HIS A 106 -7.31 5.78 13.20
N HIS A 107 -6.68 5.30 12.12
CA HIS A 107 -5.36 4.67 12.15
C HIS A 107 -4.20 5.68 12.08
N LEU A 108 -4.48 6.98 11.99
CA LEU A 108 -3.43 8.01 12.00
C LEU A 108 -2.61 7.97 13.31
N LYS A 109 -1.29 8.13 13.18
CA LYS A 109 -0.40 8.36 14.33
C LYS A 109 -0.84 9.61 15.10
N GLY A 110 -1.03 9.46 16.40
CA GLY A 110 -1.58 10.51 17.27
C GLY A 110 -3.12 10.54 17.33
N GLY A 111 -3.79 9.58 16.67
CA GLY A 111 -5.24 9.41 16.71
C GLY A 111 -5.99 10.19 15.63
N PHE A 112 -7.32 10.05 15.66
CA PHE A 112 -8.21 10.60 14.65
C PHE A 112 -8.10 12.11 14.52
N ARG A 113 -7.95 12.58 13.27
CA ARG A 113 -8.07 13.99 12.89
C ARG A 113 -8.48 14.11 11.42
N TRP A 114 -9.13 15.22 11.06
CA TRP A 114 -9.40 15.54 9.68
C TRP A 114 -8.14 16.06 8.97
N LEU A 115 -7.99 15.65 7.72
CA LEU A 115 -6.83 15.96 6.88
C LEU A 115 -7.20 17.00 5.81
N LYS A 116 -6.22 17.83 5.42
CA LYS A 116 -6.39 18.78 4.32
C LYS A 116 -5.89 18.15 3.03
N ARG A 117 -6.79 17.88 2.09
CA ARG A 117 -6.50 17.24 0.79
C ARG A 117 -5.51 17.98 -0.12
N ASN A 118 -5.21 19.26 0.15
CA ASN A 118 -4.19 20.04 -0.55
C ASN A 118 -3.01 20.38 0.37
N ARG A 119 -2.66 19.47 1.27
CA ARG A 119 -1.49 19.58 2.14
C ARG A 119 -0.69 18.29 2.06
N ARG A 120 0.54 18.40 1.55
CA ARG A 120 1.45 17.26 1.33
C ARG A 120 1.67 16.45 2.59
N GLU A 121 1.84 17.09 3.74
CA GLU A 121 2.10 16.36 5.00
C GLU A 121 0.89 15.54 5.45
N ASP A 122 -0.32 16.04 5.19
CA ASP A 122 -1.56 15.33 5.48
C ASP A 122 -1.76 14.15 4.52
N ALA A 123 -1.48 14.34 3.23
CA ALA A 123 -1.49 13.24 2.25
C ALA A 123 -0.48 12.15 2.62
N THR A 124 0.74 12.55 2.99
CA THR A 124 1.80 11.63 3.43
C THR A 124 1.35 10.82 4.66
N ALA A 125 0.79 11.47 5.67
CA ALA A 125 0.28 10.81 6.87
C ALA A 125 -0.88 9.83 6.55
N TYR A 126 -1.76 10.19 5.61
CA TYR A 126 -2.84 9.32 5.17
C TYR A 126 -2.31 8.05 4.49
N PHE A 127 -1.36 8.18 3.56
CA PHE A 127 -0.77 7.04 2.87
C PHE A 127 -0.03 6.09 3.83
N GLU A 128 0.69 6.63 4.81
CA GLU A 128 1.33 5.82 5.86
C GLU A 128 0.28 5.06 6.69
N ALA A 129 -0.74 5.76 7.19
CA ALA A 129 -1.79 5.15 8.00
C ALA A 129 -2.59 4.11 7.20
N PHE A 130 -2.82 4.34 5.91
CA PHE A 130 -3.52 3.38 5.07
C PHE A 130 -2.68 2.11 4.86
N ALA A 131 -1.37 2.27 4.62
CA ALA A 131 -0.48 1.13 4.50
C ALA A 131 -0.40 0.30 5.80
N GLU A 132 -0.27 0.97 6.95
CA GLU A 132 -0.25 0.32 8.28
C GLU A 132 -1.58 -0.41 8.55
N LEU A 133 -2.73 0.21 8.27
CA LEU A 133 -4.05 -0.41 8.42
C LEU A 133 -4.20 -1.68 7.57
N LEU A 134 -3.76 -1.65 6.31
CA LEU A 134 -3.86 -2.80 5.41
C LEU A 134 -2.90 -3.91 5.80
N GLU A 135 -1.70 -3.56 6.27
CA GLU A 135 -0.73 -4.53 6.79
C GLU A 135 -1.28 -5.25 8.03
N ASP A 136 -1.86 -4.52 8.98
CA ASP A 136 -2.51 -5.11 10.16
C ASP A 136 -3.61 -6.10 9.76
N LYS A 137 -4.45 -5.73 8.78
CA LYS A 137 -5.51 -6.61 8.25
C LYS A 137 -4.92 -7.86 7.58
N LEU A 138 -3.81 -7.71 6.84
CA LEU A 138 -3.13 -8.84 6.21
C LEU A 138 -2.56 -9.80 7.26
N ILE A 139 -1.90 -9.29 8.29
CA ILE A 139 -1.33 -10.09 9.38
C ILE A 139 -2.43 -10.86 10.13
N GLN A 140 -3.55 -10.20 10.43
CA GLN A 140 -4.68 -10.84 11.11
C GLN A 140 -5.34 -11.95 10.30
N ALA A 141 -5.22 -11.93 8.97
CA ALA A 141 -5.77 -12.96 8.10
C ALA A 141 -4.87 -14.20 7.99
N ILE A 142 -3.63 -14.14 8.48
CA ILE A 142 -2.70 -15.28 8.46
C ILE A 142 -2.97 -16.15 9.69
N ASP A 143 -3.49 -17.35 9.47
CA ASP A 143 -3.55 -18.39 10.50
C ASP A 143 -2.20 -19.12 10.58
N LEU A 144 -1.53 -19.01 11.72
CA LEU A 144 -0.24 -19.64 11.99
C LEU A 144 -0.37 -21.02 12.66
N SER A 145 -1.60 -21.49 12.91
CA SER A 145 -1.84 -22.75 13.63
C SER A 145 -1.29 -23.99 12.91
N ASP A 146 -1.17 -23.93 11.58
CA ASP A 146 -0.63 -25.02 10.75
C ASP A 146 0.89 -24.95 10.49
N LEU A 147 1.59 -23.96 11.08
CA LEU A 147 3.04 -23.90 10.90
C LEU A 147 3.73 -25.02 11.69
N PRO A 148 4.62 -25.81 11.03
CA PRO A 148 5.36 -26.84 11.73
C PRO A 148 6.25 -26.19 12.80
N VAL A 149 5.91 -26.44 14.07
CA VAL A 149 6.78 -26.09 15.18
C VAL A 149 8.08 -26.87 14.99
N LYS A 150 9.19 -26.17 14.72
CA LYS A 150 10.51 -26.78 14.76
C LYS A 150 10.70 -27.33 16.17
N GLU A 151 10.67 -28.65 16.31
CA GLU A 151 11.02 -29.31 17.57
C GLU A 151 12.38 -28.79 18.04
N LYS A 152 12.48 -28.42 19.31
CA LYS A 152 13.78 -28.11 19.93
C LYS A 152 14.69 -29.33 19.68
N PRO A 153 15.91 -29.14 19.15
CA PRO A 153 16.82 -30.27 18.97
C PRO A 153 17.01 -30.96 20.31
N SER A 154 16.70 -32.26 20.35
CA SER A 154 16.87 -33.08 21.54
C SER A 154 18.31 -32.98 22.05
N PRO A 155 18.52 -32.91 23.37
CA PRO A 155 19.87 -32.84 23.92
C PRO A 155 20.67 -34.05 23.44
N VAL A 156 21.71 -33.79 22.64
CA VAL A 156 22.62 -34.81 22.14
C VAL A 156 23.33 -35.41 23.35
N SER A 157 23.11 -36.71 23.58
CA SER A 157 23.86 -37.44 24.61
C SER A 157 25.31 -37.58 24.17
N VAL A 158 26.19 -36.83 24.83
CA VAL A 158 27.64 -36.93 24.64
C VAL A 158 28.10 -38.27 25.21
N GLN A 159 28.37 -39.25 24.36
CA GLN A 159 29.06 -40.47 24.77
C GLN A 159 30.54 -40.16 24.99
N TYR A 160 30.98 -40.18 26.24
CA TYR A 160 32.40 -40.14 26.58
C TYR A 160 33.05 -41.48 26.23
N ASN A 161 33.88 -41.50 25.19
CA ASN A 161 34.75 -42.64 24.92
C ASN A 161 35.79 -42.76 26.04
N LYS A 162 35.60 -43.79 26.87
CA LYS A 162 36.51 -44.17 27.94
C LYS A 162 37.69 -44.91 27.31
N TYR A 163 38.74 -44.17 26.91
CA TYR A 163 40.02 -44.78 26.56
C TYR A 163 40.61 -45.40 27.84
N LEU A 164 40.45 -46.71 27.95
CA LEU A 164 41.05 -47.55 28.96
C LEU A 164 42.57 -47.58 28.75
N SER A 165 43.26 -47.32 29.84
CA SER A 165 44.68 -47.53 30.09
C SER A 165 45.20 -48.85 29.53
N LEU A 166 46.28 -48.79 28.75
CA LEU A 166 47.25 -49.87 28.65
C LEU A 166 48.49 -49.48 29.43
N SER A 167 48.60 -50.06 30.62
CA SER A 167 49.79 -50.06 31.45
C SER A 167 50.76 -51.13 30.94
N SER A 168 52.03 -50.74 30.85
CA SER A 168 53.23 -51.54 31.18
C SER A 168 53.64 -52.70 30.28
N THR A 169 54.81 -52.58 29.63
CA THR A 169 56.06 -53.23 30.10
C THR A 169 57.27 -52.55 29.48
#